data_AF-A0A7V9DZN8-F1
#
_entry.id   AF-A0A7V9DZN8-F1
#
_cell.length_a   1.000
_cell.length_b   1.000
_cell.length_c   1.000
_cell.angle_alpha   90.00
_cell.angle_beta   90.00
_cell.angle_gamma   90.00
#
_symmetry.space_group_name_H-M   'P 1'
#
loop_
_entity.id
_entity.type
_entity.pdbx_description
1 polymer ?
#
loop_
_entity_poly.entity_id
_entity_poly.type
_entity_poly.pdbx_seq_one_letter_code
_entity_poly.pdbx_strand_id
1 'polypeptide(L)'
;MNLRDNDDRTVAAGEYVLGTLGADERREFERSLARDAALQAEVYAWQDRLLPLAVRAVLHEPISEGWTAIELDSLNFKHDCYFRRSTQRRARQEFRPRSDRGTVDADLGRARLLLRRHGSGQAFVF
;
A
#
# COMPACT_ATOMS: atom_id res chain seq x y z
N MET A 1 21.45 -6.26 12.48
CA MET A 1 20.94 -7.64 12.54
C MET A 1 21.36 -8.40 11.30
N ASN A 2 21.83 -9.64 11.41
CA ASN A 2 22.30 -10.42 10.26
C ASN A 2 21.29 -11.52 9.87
N LEU A 3 20.37 -11.20 8.96
CA LEU A 3 19.28 -12.12 8.56
C LEU A 3 19.73 -13.37 7.79
N ARG A 4 21.03 -13.51 7.50
CA ARG A 4 21.60 -14.75 6.92
C ARG A 4 21.88 -15.81 7.97
N ASP A 5 22.09 -15.39 9.22
CA ASP A 5 22.21 -16.29 10.34
C ASP A 5 20.82 -16.78 10.77
N ASN A 6 20.70 -18.06 11.11
CA ASN A 6 19.40 -18.68 11.38
C ASN A 6 18.78 -18.14 12.68
N ASP A 7 19.59 -17.97 13.73
CA ASP A 7 19.12 -17.53 15.04
C ASP A 7 18.69 -16.06 14.98
N ASP A 8 19.52 -15.20 14.40
CA ASP A 8 19.17 -13.79 14.15
C ASP A 8 17.87 -13.68 13.35
N ARG A 9 17.68 -14.53 12.33
CA ARG A 9 16.49 -14.55 11.49
C ARG A 9 15.23 -14.95 12.26
N THR A 10 15.31 -15.99 13.08
CA THR A 10 14.18 -16.45 13.89
C THR A 10 13.81 -15.41 14.94
N VAL A 11 14.77 -14.75 15.58
CA VAL A 11 14.51 -13.65 16.53
C VAL A 11 13.85 -12.46 15.83
N ALA A 12 14.42 -12.01 14.71
CA ALA A 12 13.90 -10.89 13.92
C ALA A 12 12.45 -11.11 13.47
N ALA A 13 12.14 -12.33 13.00
CA ALA A 13 10.80 -12.69 12.56
C ALA A 13 9.80 -12.64 13.73
N GLY A 14 10.21 -13.07 14.92
CA GLY A 14 9.38 -12.98 16.12
C GLY A 14 9.08 -11.53 16.51
N GLU A 15 10.10 -10.68 16.54
CA GLU A 15 9.95 -9.25 16.85
C GLU A 15 9.09 -8.53 15.80
N TYR A 16 9.23 -8.90 14.53
CA TYR A 16 8.38 -8.39 13.47
C TYR A 16 6.91 -8.77 13.67
N VAL A 17 6.63 -10.06 13.93
CA VAL A 17 5.25 -10.56 14.11
C VAL A 17 4.60 -9.97 15.36
N LEU A 18 5.35 -9.79 16.44
CA LEU A 18 4.88 -9.15 17.67
C LEU A 18 4.75 -7.62 17.55
N GLY A 19 5.29 -7.03 16.48
CA GLY A 19 5.26 -5.58 16.26
C GLY A 19 6.19 -4.80 17.19
N THR A 20 7.23 -5.44 17.74
CA THR A 20 8.18 -4.82 18.68
C THR A 20 9.37 -4.17 17.98
N LEU A 21 9.56 -4.40 16.68
CA LEU A 21 10.61 -3.74 15.89
C LEU A 21 10.40 -2.23 15.77
N GLY A 22 11.50 -1.48 15.85
CA GLY A 22 11.51 -0.04 15.55
C GLY A 22 11.06 0.25 14.11
N ALA A 23 10.66 1.50 13.83
CA ALA A 23 10.12 1.86 12.51
C ALA A 23 11.11 1.64 11.36
N ASP A 24 12.39 1.98 11.56
CA ASP A 24 13.41 1.82 10.52
C ASP A 24 13.84 0.36 10.34
N GLU A 25 13.97 -0.39 11.44
CA GLU A 25 14.25 -1.83 11.43
C GLU A 25 13.12 -2.60 10.75
N ARG A 26 11.87 -2.27 11.06
CA ARG A 26 10.69 -2.87 10.40
C ARG A 26 10.73 -2.63 8.88
N ARG A 27 11.06 -1.42 8.43
CA ARG A 27 11.19 -1.12 6.99
C ARG A 27 12.33 -1.90 6.33
N GLU A 28 13.43 -2.12 7.04
CA GLU A 28 14.53 -2.95 6.54
C GLU A 28 14.17 -4.42 6.47
N PHE A 29 13.48 -4.91 7.49
CA PHE A 29 12.96 -6.26 7.55
C PHE A 29 11.97 -6.50 6.40
N GLU A 30 11.00 -5.61 6.18
CA GLU A 30 10.01 -5.69 5.09
C GLU A 30 10.66 -5.72 3.70
N ARG A 31 11.71 -4.92 3.47
CA ARG A 31 12.49 -4.94 2.23
C ARG A 31 13.16 -6.29 1.98
N SER A 32 13.59 -6.97 3.05
CA SER A 32 14.22 -8.29 2.96
C SER A 32 13.16 -9.39 2.84
N LEU A 33 12.04 -9.27 3.55
CA LEU A 33 10.91 -10.19 3.52
C LEU A 33 10.32 -10.34 2.11
N ALA A 34 10.28 -9.26 1.32
CA ALA A 34 9.75 -9.28 -0.03
C ALA A 34 10.52 -10.21 -1.00
N ARG A 35 11.77 -10.60 -0.68
CA ARG A 35 12.67 -11.34 -1.57
C ARG A 35 13.24 -12.63 -0.98
N ASP A 36 13.05 -12.88 0.31
CA ASP A 36 13.62 -14.01 1.02
C ASP A 36 12.51 -14.98 1.47
N ALA A 37 12.42 -16.11 0.78
CA ALA A 37 11.42 -17.15 1.08
C ALA A 37 11.67 -17.85 2.44
N ALA A 38 12.92 -17.93 2.88
CA ALA A 38 13.22 -18.54 4.18
C ALA A 38 12.79 -17.60 5.31
N LEU A 39 13.00 -16.29 5.15
CA LEU A 39 12.50 -15.28 6.08
C LEU A 39 10.97 -15.27 6.14
N GLN A 40 10.29 -15.42 4.99
CA GLN A 40 8.83 -15.57 4.96
C GLN A 40 8.36 -16.81 5.72
N ALA A 41 9.05 -17.94 5.56
CA ALA A 41 8.73 -19.17 6.29
C ALA A 41 8.86 -19.01 7.81
N GLU A 42 9.88 -18.30 8.29
CA GLU A 42 10.03 -18.01 9.73
C GLU A 42 8.88 -17.13 10.26
N VAL A 43 8.45 -16.13 9.47
CA VAL A 43 7.29 -15.29 9.83
C VAL A 43 6.03 -16.14 9.95
N TYR A 44 5.78 -17.05 9.00
CA TYR A 44 4.64 -17.97 9.09
C TYR A 44 4.74 -18.90 10.31
N ALA A 45 5.92 -19.46 10.57
CA ALA A 45 6.15 -20.30 11.74
C ALA A 45 5.86 -19.56 13.06
N TRP A 46 6.18 -18.27 13.14
CA TRP A 46 5.82 -17.43 14.29
C TRP A 46 4.32 -17.15 14.37
N GLN A 47 3.66 -16.86 13.25
CA GLN A 47 2.20 -16.67 13.22
C GLN A 47 1.47 -17.93 13.71
N ASP A 48 1.86 -19.12 13.24
CA ASP A 48 1.26 -20.39 13.65
C ASP A 48 1.42 -20.65 15.15
N ARG A 49 2.56 -20.27 15.74
CA ARG A 49 2.80 -20.37 17.19
C ARG A 49 1.90 -19.44 18.00
N LEU A 50 1.57 -18.26 17.46
CA LEU A 50 0.81 -17.22 18.18
C LEU A 50 -0.70 -17.30 17.94
N LEU A 51 -1.15 -17.84 16.82
CA LEU A 51 -2.58 -18.00 16.49
C LEU A 51 -3.40 -18.65 17.62
N PRO A 52 -2.95 -19.74 18.28
CA PRO A 52 -3.69 -20.34 19.39
C PRO A 52 -3.91 -19.42 20.59
N LEU A 53 -3.07 -18.39 20.76
CA LEU A 53 -3.22 -17.40 21.84
C LEU A 53 -4.38 -16.44 21.57
N ALA A 54 -4.67 -16.15 20.30
CA ALA A 54 -5.80 -15.28 19.93
C ALA A 54 -7.15 -15.88 20.36
N VAL A 55 -7.28 -17.21 20.32
CA VAL A 55 -8.50 -17.93 20.76
C VAL A 55 -8.74 -17.81 22.27
N ARG A 56 -7.69 -17.51 23.05
CA ARG A 56 -7.79 -17.31 24.51
C ARG A 56 -8.10 -15.87 24.90
N ALA A 57 -8.02 -14.92 23.95
CA ALA A 57 -8.36 -13.55 24.21
C ALA A 57 -9.88 -13.42 24.43
N VAL A 58 -10.27 -12.51 25.33
CA VAL A 58 -11.68 -12.16 25.51
C VAL A 58 -12.17 -11.50 24.22
N LEU A 59 -13.25 -12.01 23.67
CA LEU A 59 -13.90 -11.38 22.52
C LEU A 59 -14.61 -10.10 23.00
N HIS A 60 -14.31 -9.00 22.33
CA HIS A 60 -15.01 -7.73 22.54
C HIS A 60 -15.94 -7.49 21.36
N GLU A 61 -17.20 -7.13 21.65
CA GLU A 61 -18.14 -6.76 20.60
C GLU A 61 -17.62 -5.48 19.91
N PRO A 62 -17.38 -5.52 18.58
CA PRO A 62 -16.98 -4.33 17.83
C PRO A 62 -18.09 -3.28 17.81
N ILE A 63 -17.73 -2.00 17.73
CA ILE A 63 -18.71 -0.94 17.50
C ILE A 63 -19.41 -1.14 16.15
N SER A 64 -20.74 -1.11 16.14
CA SER A 64 -21.56 -1.41 14.97
C SER A 64 -21.26 -0.52 13.77
N GLU A 65 -20.95 0.76 13.99
CA GLU A 65 -20.62 1.72 12.94
C GLU A 65 -19.27 1.42 12.27
N GLY A 66 -18.36 0.71 12.96
CA GLY A 66 -17.04 0.37 12.47
C GLY A 66 -17.09 -0.60 11.28
N TRP A 67 -18.00 -1.56 11.31
CA TRP A 67 -18.19 -2.49 10.19
C TRP A 67 -18.71 -1.79 8.94
N THR A 68 -19.70 -0.93 9.10
CA THR A 68 -20.24 -0.12 8.01
C THR A 68 -19.15 0.75 7.37
N ALA A 69 -18.27 1.35 8.18
CA ALA A 69 -17.15 2.15 7.66
C ALA A 69 -16.15 1.32 6.84
N ILE A 70 -15.84 0.09 7.29
CA ILE A 70 -14.94 -0.83 6.58
C ILE A 70 -15.56 -1.27 5.25
N GLU A 71 -16.86 -1.59 5.23
CA GLU A 71 -17.58 -1.96 4.01
C GLU A 71 -17.57 -0.83 2.98
N LEU A 72 -17.84 0.41 3.43
CA LEU A 72 -17.82 1.58 2.57
C LEU A 72 -16.42 1.86 1.99
N ASP A 73 -15.37 1.73 2.80
CA ASP A 73 -13.97 1.88 2.32
C ASP A 73 -13.62 0.81 1.28
N SER A 74 -14.01 -0.44 1.53
CA SER A 74 -13.78 -1.55 0.59
C SER A 74 -14.47 -1.32 -0.77
N LEU A 75 -15.70 -0.80 -0.75
CA LEU A 75 -16.45 -0.46 -1.96
C LEU A 75 -15.82 0.72 -2.72
N ASN A 76 -15.38 1.78 -2.02
CA ASN A 76 -14.69 2.91 -2.63
C ASN A 76 -13.34 2.53 -3.23
N PHE A 77 -12.56 1.68 -2.54
CA PHE A 77 -11.27 1.18 -3.04
C PHE A 77 -11.41 0.49 -4.41
N LYS A 78 -12.50 -0.28 -4.62
CA LYS A 78 -12.78 -0.91 -5.91
C LYS A 78 -13.06 0.12 -7.00
N HIS A 79 -13.81 1.18 -6.69
CA HIS A 79 -14.16 2.21 -7.66
C HIS A 79 -12.94 3.04 -8.09
N ASP A 80 -12.06 3.40 -7.15
CA ASP A 80 -10.84 4.16 -7.43
C ASP A 80 -9.81 3.36 -8.26
N CYS A 81 -9.62 2.08 -7.95
CA CYS A 81 -8.73 1.20 -8.72
C CYS A 81 -9.26 0.97 -10.15
N TYR A 82 -10.58 0.83 -10.29
CA TYR A 82 -11.23 0.68 -11.58
C TYR A 82 -11.14 1.95 -12.44
N PHE A 83 -11.41 3.12 -11.86
CA PHE A 83 -11.40 4.41 -12.57
C PHE A 83 -9.98 4.90 -12.92
N ARG A 84 -8.99 4.73 -12.04
CA ARG A 84 -7.60 5.13 -12.33
C ARG A 84 -6.99 4.30 -13.46
N ARG A 85 -7.31 3.01 -13.56
CA ARG A 85 -6.75 2.13 -14.60
C ARG A 85 -7.36 2.38 -15.99
N SER A 86 -8.63 2.80 -16.07
CA SER A 86 -9.29 3.13 -17.34
C SER A 86 -8.84 4.48 -17.91
N THR A 87 -8.68 5.50 -17.06
CA THR A 87 -8.17 6.82 -17.45
C THR A 87 -6.70 6.78 -17.90
N GLN A 88 -5.88 5.92 -17.28
CA GLN A 88 -4.46 5.80 -17.58
C GLN A 88 -4.15 5.04 -18.89
N ARG A 89 -5.03 4.16 -19.37
CA ARG A 89 -4.89 3.51 -20.70
C ARG A 89 -5.16 4.47 -21.86
N ARG A 90 -6.10 5.41 -21.73
CA ARG A 90 -6.39 6.44 -22.76
C ARG A 90 -5.23 7.43 -22.89
N ALA A 91 -4.70 7.89 -21.76
CA ALA A 91 -3.58 8.82 -21.72
C ALA A 91 -2.26 8.27 -22.32
N ARG A 92 -2.09 6.93 -22.39
CA ARG A 92 -0.90 6.30 -23.00
C ARG A 92 -1.01 6.13 -24.52
N GLN A 93 -2.21 6.19 -25.09
CA GLN A 93 -2.45 6.02 -26.53
C GLN A 93 -2.47 7.36 -27.30
N GLU A 94 -2.80 8.47 -26.64
CA GLU A 94 -2.93 9.78 -27.31
C GLU A 94 -1.62 10.55 -27.50
N PHE A 95 -0.51 10.14 -26.87
CA PHE A 95 0.78 10.78 -27.11
C PHE A 95 1.63 10.00 -28.11
N ARG A 96 1.28 10.11 -29.39
CA ARG A 96 2.21 9.85 -30.50
C ARG A 96 2.84 11.20 -30.89
N PRO A 97 4.10 11.48 -30.53
CA PRO A 97 4.76 12.66 -31.08
C PRO A 97 4.93 12.45 -32.59
N ARG A 98 4.22 13.24 -33.38
CA ARG A 98 4.56 13.43 -34.79
C ARG A 98 5.91 14.12 -34.80
N SER A 99 6.94 13.39 -35.17
CA SER A 99 8.28 13.92 -35.42
C SER A 99 8.19 14.89 -36.59
N ASP A 100 7.92 16.15 -36.30
CA ASP A 100 8.17 17.23 -37.25
C ASP A 100 9.47 17.92 -36.85
N ARG A 101 10.42 17.90 -37.78
CA ARG A 101 11.70 18.57 -37.64
C ARG A 101 11.44 20.07 -37.76
N GLY A 102 11.73 20.83 -36.71
CA GLY A 102 11.69 22.27 -36.78
C GLY A 102 12.18 22.93 -35.50
N THR A 103 13.48 23.23 -35.50
CA THR A 103 14.11 24.41 -34.90
C THR A 103 13.81 24.73 -33.44
N VAL A 104 14.87 24.58 -32.62
CA VAL A 104 15.00 25.15 -31.27
C VAL A 104 14.75 26.65 -31.28
N ASP A 105 13.78 27.10 -30.49
CA ASP A 105 13.79 28.44 -29.91
C ASP A 105 13.44 28.33 -28.44
N ALA A 106 14.25 29.01 -27.64
CA ALA A 106 14.29 28.93 -26.21
C ALA A 106 13.62 30.18 -25.65
N ASP A 107 12.38 30.07 -25.19
CA ASP A 107 11.95 30.83 -24.01
C ASP A 107 10.57 30.39 -23.52
N LEU A 108 10.28 30.77 -22.28
CA LEU A 108 9.00 30.74 -21.56
C LEU A 108 8.74 29.52 -20.67
N GLY A 109 9.16 29.68 -19.40
CA GLY A 109 8.19 30.18 -18.42
C GLY A 109 7.22 29.16 -17.80
N ARG A 110 7.64 28.59 -16.66
CA ARG A 110 6.82 28.31 -15.45
C ARG A 110 5.31 28.05 -15.67
N ALA A 111 4.91 26.77 -15.70
CA ALA A 111 3.55 26.36 -15.36
C ALA A 111 3.54 25.67 -13.98
N ARG A 112 3.14 26.45 -12.97
CA ARG A 112 2.94 26.04 -11.58
C ARG A 112 1.68 25.16 -11.51
N LEU A 113 1.85 23.87 -11.23
CA LEU A 113 0.74 22.95 -10.91
C LEU A 113 0.08 23.38 -9.60
N LEU A 114 -1.03 24.10 -9.70
CA LEU A 114 -2.02 24.24 -8.64
C LEU A 114 -3.23 23.38 -9.01
N LEU A 115 -3.27 22.14 -8.52
CA LEU A 115 -4.54 21.42 -8.40
C LEU A 115 -5.00 21.46 -6.95
N ARG A 116 -5.74 22.55 -6.74
CA ARG A 116 -6.64 22.88 -5.64
C ARG A 116 -7.57 21.70 -5.32
N ARG A 117 -7.54 21.31 -4.05
CA ARG A 117 -8.58 20.54 -3.36
C ARG A 117 -9.89 21.32 -3.48
N HIS A 118 -10.93 20.73 -4.06
CA HIS A 118 -12.30 21.17 -3.80
C HIS A 118 -13.15 19.93 -3.57
N GLY A 119 -13.69 19.86 -2.37
CA GLY A 119 -14.84 19.02 -2.09
C GLY A 119 -16.11 19.68 -2.60
N SER A 120 -17.15 18.86 -2.49
CA SER A 120 -18.57 19.20 -2.49
C SER A 120 -19.28 19.23 -3.84
N GLY A 121 -20.20 18.27 -3.95
CA GLY A 121 -21.50 18.46 -4.58
C GLY A 121 -21.52 18.14 -6.07
N GLN A 122 -22.21 17.07 -6.43
CA GLN A 122 -23.51 17.21 -7.10
C GLN A 122 -24.23 15.86 -7.09
N ALA A 123 -25.51 15.95 -6.78
CA ALA A 123 -26.48 14.89 -6.91
C ALA A 123 -26.55 14.41 -8.37
N PHE A 124 -26.83 13.12 -8.56
CA PHE A 124 -27.55 12.69 -9.75
C PHE A 124 -28.70 11.76 -9.33
N VAL A 125 -29.89 12.25 -9.67
CA VAL A 125 -31.18 11.58 -9.62
C VAL A 125 -31.34 10.81 -10.93
N PHE A 126 -31.46 9.48 -10.82
CA PHE A 126 -32.42 8.56 -11.42
C PHE A 126 -31.85 7.14 -11.39
#